data_AF-A0A9X4KRJ8-F1
#
_entry.id   AF-A0A9X4KRJ8-F1
#
_cell.length_a   1.000
_cell.length_b   1.000
_cell.length_c   1.000
_cell.angle_alpha   90.00
_cell.angle_beta   90.00
_cell.angle_gamma   90.00
#
_symmetry.space_group_name_H-M   'P 1'
#
loop_
_entity.id
_entity.type
_entity.pdbx_description
1 polymer ?
#
loop_
_entity_poly.entity_id
_entity_poly.type
_entity_poly.pdbx_seq_one_letter_code
_entity_poly.pdbx_strand_id
1 'polypeptide(L)'
;MESLVTILHLSEAGIAHPESVAYIKKLVDAGTLFGTYSRTGEPKDDVRSTAIYALAAMIGSAAGDKELYERAIARMNELRTTGTGGPLDGGFGDPATGQAYSFDNLTALLAYAY
;
A
#
# COMPACT_ATOMS: atom_id res chain seq x y z
N MET A 1 7.81 -2.78 -5.54
CA MET A 1 7.75 -2.51 -4.08
C MET A 1 8.86 -1.54 -3.65
N GLU A 2 10.14 -1.79 -3.98
CA GLU A 2 11.27 -1.02 -3.45
C GLU A 2 11.18 0.47 -3.75
N SER A 3 10.65 0.86 -4.91
CA SER A 3 10.45 2.27 -5.26
C SER A 3 9.54 3.02 -4.28
N LEU A 4 8.51 2.37 -3.73
CA LEU A 4 7.61 2.98 -2.73
C LEU A 4 8.35 3.20 -1.42
N VAL A 5 9.19 2.25 -1.00
CA VAL A 5 10.04 2.40 0.20
C VAL A 5 10.99 3.58 0.02
N THR A 6 11.62 3.73 -1.15
CA THR A 6 12.47 4.89 -1.43
C THR A 6 11.69 6.21 -1.38
N ILE A 7 10.50 6.26 -2.01
CA ILE A 7 9.66 7.46 -2.02
C ILE A 7 9.18 7.81 -0.60
N LEU A 8 8.87 6.83 0.23
CA LEU A 8 8.52 7.03 1.64
C LEU A 8 9.64 7.76 2.38
N HIS A 9 10.86 7.22 2.35
CA HIS A 9 12.00 7.84 3.04
C HIS A 9 12.33 9.24 2.50
N LEU A 10 12.18 9.46 1.19
CA LEU A 10 12.32 10.80 0.61
C LEU A 10 11.22 11.76 1.09
N SER A 11 9.99 11.25 1.28
CA SER A 11 8.86 12.05 1.78
C SER A 11 9.05 12.41 3.24
N GLU A 12 9.47 11.46 4.08
CA GLU A 12 9.84 11.68 5.48
C GLU A 12 10.96 12.73 5.63
N ALA A 13 11.92 12.74 4.71
CA ALA A 13 13.00 13.72 4.65
C ALA A 13 12.59 15.07 4.02
N GLY A 14 11.34 15.20 3.54
CA GLY A 14 10.84 16.43 2.90
C GLY A 14 11.46 16.74 1.54
N ILE A 15 12.04 15.74 0.87
CA ILE A 15 12.75 15.88 -0.42
C ILE A 15 12.16 14.98 -1.53
N ALA A 16 11.00 14.37 -1.29
CA ALA A 16 10.31 13.62 -2.33
C ALA A 16 9.93 14.52 -3.51
N HIS A 17 10.10 14.00 -4.72
CA HIS A 17 9.67 14.68 -5.92
C HIS A 17 8.13 14.68 -5.98
N PRO A 18 7.45 15.83 -6.08
CA PRO A 18 5.97 15.90 -6.02
C PRO A 18 5.26 15.03 -7.07
N GLU A 19 5.86 14.89 -8.25
CA GLU A 19 5.38 14.10 -9.38
C GLU A 19 5.30 12.61 -9.03
N SER A 20 6.23 12.12 -8.20
CA SER A 20 6.20 10.74 -7.72
C SER A 20 4.99 10.50 -6.81
N VAL A 21 4.73 11.43 -5.88
CA VAL A 21 3.58 11.35 -4.97
C VAL A 21 2.26 11.45 -5.75
N ALA A 22 2.19 12.40 -6.70
CA ALA A 22 1.03 12.57 -7.56
C ALA A 22 0.76 11.33 -8.44
N TYR A 23 1.82 10.68 -8.95
CA TYR A 23 1.68 9.45 -9.71
C TYR A 23 1.15 8.30 -8.86
N ILE A 24 1.66 8.13 -7.63
CA ILE A 24 1.13 7.13 -6.68
C ILE A 24 -0.34 7.41 -6.40
N LYS A 25 -0.71 8.65 -6.11
CA LYS A 25 -2.11 9.04 -5.83
C LYS A 25 -3.04 8.66 -6.97
N LYS A 26 -2.67 8.98 -8.21
CA LYS A 26 -3.43 8.59 -9.41
C LYS A 26 -3.67 7.08 -9.47
N LEU A 27 -2.66 6.26 -9.15
CA LEU A 27 -2.77 4.80 -9.19
C LEU A 27 -3.62 4.26 -8.04
N VAL A 28 -3.52 4.84 -6.84
CA VAL A 28 -4.36 4.49 -5.68
C VAL A 28 -5.84 4.78 -5.98
N ASP A 29 -6.13 5.95 -6.54
CA ASP A 29 -7.49 6.35 -6.90
C ASP A 29 -8.09 5.39 -7.94
N ALA A 30 -7.30 5.05 -8.96
CA ALA A 30 -7.68 4.06 -9.97
C ALA A 30 -7.78 2.62 -9.44
N GLY A 31 -7.23 2.32 -8.25
CA GLY A 31 -7.13 0.96 -7.72
C GLY A 31 -6.17 0.06 -8.51
N THR A 32 -5.24 0.67 -9.25
CA THR A 32 -4.30 0.02 -10.17
C THR A 32 -2.86 0.12 -9.70
N LEU A 33 -2.64 0.30 -8.40
CA LEU A 33 -1.31 0.27 -7.81
C LEU A 33 -0.87 -1.20 -7.62
N PHE A 34 0.05 -1.66 -8.47
CA PHE A 34 0.52 -3.05 -8.55
C PHE A 34 1.99 -3.20 -8.12
N GLY A 35 2.44 -4.45 -7.93
CA GLY A 35 3.78 -4.78 -7.45
C GLY A 35 4.90 -4.35 -8.37
N THR A 36 4.65 -4.44 -9.68
CA THR A 36 5.70 -4.36 -10.69
C THR A 36 5.23 -3.59 -11.92
N TYR A 37 6.07 -2.67 -12.40
CA TYR A 37 5.82 -1.89 -13.61
C TYR A 37 6.94 -2.05 -14.63
N SER A 38 6.61 -1.88 -15.91
CA SER A 38 7.57 -1.67 -16.98
C SER A 38 8.20 -0.28 -16.88
N ARG A 39 9.28 -0.06 -17.64
CA ARG A 39 9.88 1.28 -17.76
C ARG A 39 8.94 2.31 -18.41
N THR A 40 7.91 1.86 -19.11
CA THR A 40 6.87 2.70 -19.73
C THR A 40 5.66 2.90 -18.83
N GLY A 41 5.66 2.36 -17.60
CA GLY A 41 4.58 2.52 -16.62
C GLY A 41 3.42 1.54 -16.79
N GLU A 42 3.61 0.45 -17.55
CA GLU A 42 2.62 -0.61 -17.71
C GLU A 42 2.75 -1.63 -16.58
N PRO A 43 1.65 -2.03 -15.90
CA PRO A 43 1.68 -3.12 -14.93
C PRO A 43 2.18 -4.42 -15.58
N LYS A 44 3.09 -5.13 -14.91
CA LYS A 44 3.56 -6.44 -15.36
C LYS A 44 2.76 -7.60 -14.76
N ASP A 45 2.01 -7.33 -13.70
CA ASP A 45 1.14 -8.25 -13.00
C ASP A 45 -0.10 -7.50 -12.49
N ASP A 46 -1.12 -8.25 -12.10
CA ASP A 46 -2.34 -7.76 -11.44
C ASP A 46 -2.31 -7.99 -9.93
N VAL A 47 -1.13 -8.31 -9.38
CA VAL A 47 -0.95 -8.62 -7.96
C VAL A 47 -1.02 -7.33 -7.15
N ARG A 48 -2.15 -7.16 -6.47
CA ARG A 48 -2.33 -6.17 -5.41
C ARG A 48 -1.75 -6.73 -4.11
N SER A 49 -0.89 -5.97 -3.46
CA SER A 49 -0.30 -6.35 -2.16
C SER A 49 -0.70 -5.35 -1.09
N THR A 50 -1.01 -5.87 0.10
CA THR A 50 -1.29 -5.08 1.30
C THR A 50 -0.16 -4.10 1.60
N ALA A 51 1.10 -4.53 1.54
CA ALA A 51 2.25 -3.66 1.83
C ALA A 51 2.34 -2.49 0.86
N ILE A 52 1.91 -2.66 -0.40
CA ILE A 52 1.95 -1.59 -1.41
C ILE A 52 1.00 -0.45 -1.03
N TYR A 53 -0.25 -0.78 -0.68
CA TYR A 53 -1.21 0.23 -0.23
C TYR A 53 -0.86 0.80 1.15
N ALA A 54 -0.28 -0.01 2.04
CA ALA A 54 0.23 0.47 3.32
C ALA A 54 1.37 1.51 3.12
N LEU A 55 2.34 1.23 2.25
CA LEU A 55 3.41 2.18 1.91
C LEU A 55 2.85 3.45 1.27
N ALA A 56 1.87 3.33 0.37
CA ALA A 56 1.22 4.50 -0.24
C ALA A 56 0.51 5.38 0.80
N ALA A 57 -0.12 4.78 1.83
CA ALA A 57 -0.71 5.52 2.92
C ALA A 57 0.35 6.30 3.70
N MET A 58 1.43 5.64 4.11
CA MET A 58 2.54 6.28 4.84
C MET A 58 3.18 7.42 4.02
N ILE A 59 3.32 7.26 2.69
CA ILE A 59 3.76 8.35 1.79
C ILE A 59 2.79 9.54 1.84
N GLY A 60 1.48 9.29 1.78
CA GLY A 60 0.46 10.33 1.89
C GLY A 60 0.57 11.11 3.20
N SER A 61 0.72 10.42 4.34
CA SER A 61 0.91 11.08 5.63
C SER A 61 2.22 11.90 5.68
N ALA A 62 3.35 11.30 5.29
CA ALA A 62 4.66 11.97 5.27
C ALA A 62 4.70 13.21 4.34
N ALA A 63 4.00 13.15 3.21
CA ALA A 63 3.90 14.25 2.26
C ALA A 63 2.82 15.30 2.63
N GLY A 64 2.04 15.08 3.69
CA GLY A 64 0.91 15.93 4.07
C GLY A 64 -0.31 15.81 3.14
N ASP A 65 -0.37 14.80 2.27
CA ASP A 65 -1.52 14.50 1.41
C ASP A 65 -2.49 13.54 2.10
N LYS A 66 -3.37 14.13 2.91
CA LYS A 66 -4.39 13.38 3.67
C LYS A 66 -5.32 12.54 2.78
N GLU A 67 -5.63 13.02 1.58
CA GLU A 67 -6.50 12.27 0.67
C GLU A 67 -5.81 11.01 0.16
N LEU A 68 -4.53 11.10 -0.19
CA LEU A 68 -3.73 9.92 -0.54
C LEU A 68 -3.70 8.91 0.61
N TYR A 69 -3.47 9.37 1.84
CA TYR A 69 -3.48 8.52 3.04
C TYR A 69 -4.81 7.76 3.18
N GLU A 70 -5.93 8.49 3.22
CA GLU A 70 -7.25 7.88 3.45
C GLU A 70 -7.66 6.91 2.34
N ARG A 71 -7.38 7.27 1.08
CA ARG A 71 -7.66 6.42 -0.08
C ARG A 71 -6.82 5.15 -0.05
N ALA A 72 -5.53 5.26 0.27
CA ALA A 72 -4.64 4.11 0.35
C ALA A 72 -5.03 3.18 1.51
N ILE A 73 -5.41 3.71 2.68
CA ILE A 73 -5.96 2.92 3.79
C ILE A 73 -7.25 2.20 3.38
N ALA A 74 -8.14 2.86 2.65
CA ALA A 74 -9.36 2.22 2.14
C ALA A 74 -9.03 1.03 1.22
N ARG A 75 -8.12 1.22 0.25
CA ARG A 75 -7.66 0.15 -0.65
C ARG A 75 -6.98 -0.99 0.09
N MET A 76 -6.17 -0.68 1.10
CA MET A 76 -5.54 -1.68 1.95
C MET A 76 -6.61 -2.51 2.67
N ASN A 77 -7.62 -1.87 3.26
CA ASN A 77 -8.71 -2.54 3.97
C ASN A 77 -9.57 -3.46 3.10
N GLU A 78 -9.66 -3.22 1.78
CA GLU A 78 -10.30 -4.16 0.84
C GLU A 78 -9.65 -5.55 0.85
N LEU A 79 -8.37 -5.64 1.23
CA LEU A 79 -7.59 -6.87 1.29
C LEU A 79 -7.63 -7.54 2.67
N ARG A 80 -8.32 -6.93 3.65
CA ARG A 80 -8.37 -7.43 5.01
C ARG A 80 -9.31 -8.62 5.11
N THR A 81 -8.81 -9.72 5.68
CA THR A 81 -9.64 -10.87 6.00
C THR A 81 -10.61 -10.50 7.11
N THR A 82 -11.91 -10.60 6.85
CA THR A 82 -12.96 -10.31 7.83
C THR A 82 -14.09 -11.33 7.76
N GLY A 83 -14.70 -11.66 8.89
CA GLY A 83 -15.92 -12.48 8.95
C GLY A 83 -15.70 -13.95 8.59
N THR A 84 -14.44 -14.42 8.59
CA THR A 84 -14.12 -15.83 8.29
C THR A 84 -14.26 -16.74 9.50
N GLY A 85 -14.23 -16.19 10.72
CA GLY A 85 -14.18 -16.96 11.97
C GLY A 85 -12.89 -17.79 12.13
N GLY A 86 -11.91 -17.59 11.24
CA GLY A 86 -10.65 -18.32 11.20
C GLY A 86 -9.49 -17.55 11.85
N PRO A 87 -8.31 -18.16 11.93
CA PRO A 87 -7.14 -17.58 12.62
C PRO A 87 -6.60 -16.30 11.95
N LEU A 88 -6.99 -16.02 10.70
CA LEU A 88 -6.61 -14.82 9.96
C LEU A 88 -7.62 -13.68 10.07
N ASP A 89 -8.71 -13.84 10.82
CA ASP A 89 -9.72 -12.80 10.97
C ASP A 89 -9.13 -11.51 11.56
N GLY A 90 -9.33 -10.41 10.86
CA GLY A 90 -8.73 -9.10 11.16
C GLY A 90 -7.31 -8.89 10.62
N GLY A 91 -6.67 -9.90 10.03
CA GLY A 91 -5.34 -9.81 9.41
C GLY A 91 -5.38 -9.72 7.88
N PHE A 92 -4.21 -9.87 7.26
CA PHE A 92 -4.02 -9.91 5.80
C PHE A 92 -3.36 -11.23 5.40
N GLY A 93 -4.00 -11.95 4.48
CA GLY A 93 -3.55 -13.25 4.00
C GLY A 93 -4.67 -13.96 3.24
N ASP A 94 -4.40 -15.20 2.83
CA ASP A 94 -5.36 -16.04 2.13
C ASP A 94 -6.05 -16.99 3.13
N PRO A 95 -7.37 -16.83 3.39
CA PRO A 95 -8.11 -17.71 4.28
C PRO A 95 -8.22 -19.16 3.79
N ALA A 96 -8.12 -19.40 2.49
CA ALA A 96 -8.26 -20.73 1.91
C ALA A 96 -7.03 -21.60 2.16
N THR A 97 -5.83 -21.01 2.06
CA THR A 97 -4.55 -21.70 2.28
C THR A 97 -3.98 -21.48 3.69
N GLY A 98 -4.48 -20.46 4.42
CA GLY A 98 -3.90 -20.01 5.68
C GLY A 98 -2.59 -19.24 5.51
N GLN A 99 -2.18 -18.94 4.27
CA GLN A 99 -0.94 -18.26 4.00
C GLN A 99 -1.03 -16.77 4.35
N ALA A 100 -0.11 -16.30 5.19
CA ALA A 100 0.02 -14.89 5.53
C ALA A 100 1.50 -14.51 5.57
N TYR A 101 1.80 -13.29 5.15
CA TYR A 101 3.15 -12.74 5.18
C TYR A 101 3.27 -11.71 6.30
N SER A 102 4.30 -11.88 7.15
CA SER A 102 4.55 -10.98 8.27
C SER A 102 4.81 -9.55 7.81
N PHE A 103 5.54 -9.39 6.71
CA PHE A 103 5.84 -8.07 6.14
C PHE A 103 4.57 -7.29 5.79
N ASP A 104 3.61 -7.91 5.12
CA ASP A 104 2.33 -7.28 4.76
C ASP A 104 1.54 -6.85 6.01
N ASN A 105 1.43 -7.74 7.00
CA ASN A 105 0.67 -7.46 8.22
C ASN A 105 1.33 -6.37 9.08
N LEU A 106 2.66 -6.41 9.25
CA LEU A 106 3.40 -5.42 10.02
C LEU A 106 3.40 -4.05 9.34
N THR A 107 3.53 -4.02 8.01
CA THR A 107 3.48 -2.76 7.24
C THR A 107 2.09 -2.13 7.31
N ALA A 108 1.03 -2.94 7.24
CA ALA A 108 -0.34 -2.46 7.43
C ALA A 108 -0.57 -1.90 8.84
N LEU A 109 -0.02 -2.57 9.86
CA LEU A 109 -0.09 -2.09 11.24
C LEU A 109 0.59 -0.72 11.39
N LEU A 110 1.77 -0.55 10.79
CA LEU A 110 2.45 0.74 10.76
C LEU A 110 1.60 1.81 10.07
N ALA A 111 1.02 1.50 8.91
CA ALA A 111 0.19 2.46 8.17
C ALA A 111 -1.02 2.97 8.96
N TYR A 112 -1.65 2.14 9.81
CA TYR A 112 -2.72 2.59 10.71
C TYR A 112 -2.27 3.57 11.80
N ALA A 113 -0.98 3.55 12.16
CA ALA A 113 -0.39 4.37 13.22
C ALA A 113 0.44 5.56 12.70
N TYR A 114 0.51 5.71 11.37
CA TYR A 114 1.32 6.69 10.65
C TYR A 114 0.53 7.96 10.35
#